data_AF-A0A9D1XUE0-F1
#
_entry.id   AF-A0A9D1XUE0-F1
#
_cell.length_a   1.000
_cell.length_b   1.000
_cell.length_c   1.000
_cell.angle_alpha   90.00
_cell.angle_beta   90.00
_cell.angle_gamma   90.00
#
_symmetry.space_group_name_H-M   'P 1'
#
loop_
_entity.id
_entity.type
_entity.pdbx_description
1 polymer ?
#
loop_
_entity_poly.entity_id
_entity_poly.type
_entity_poly.pdbx_seq_one_letter_code
_entity_poly.pdbx_strand_id
1 'polypeptide(L)'
;MSMPQITHGTESRCQAITDIIASIALEQTALSHILNAEGEKLQKVIAESSNVEELLCVNKSVNRMVDSITKLEFMLQSKLQLFDDCLCDSCRLV
;
A
#
# COMPACT_ATOMS: atom_id res chain seq x y z
N MET A 1 -0.48 -11.24 12.69
CA MET A 1 -1.94 -11.06 12.54
C MET A 1 -2.35 -11.68 11.23
N SER A 2 -3.41 -12.49 11.19
CA SER A 2 -3.85 -13.14 9.94
C SER A 2 -4.50 -12.12 9.01
N MET A 3 -4.23 -12.27 7.71
CA MET A 3 -4.82 -11.41 6.67
C MET A 3 -6.31 -11.74 6.50
N PRO A 4 -7.20 -10.74 6.36
CA PRO A 4 -8.62 -10.95 6.10
C PRO A 4 -8.85 -11.72 4.80
N GLN A 5 -9.90 -12.54 4.78
CA GLN A 5 -10.34 -13.29 3.60
C GLN A 5 -11.44 -12.50 2.89
N ILE A 6 -11.30 -12.26 1.58
CA ILE A 6 -12.37 -11.70 0.74
C ILE A 6 -13.21 -12.88 0.23
N THR A 7 -14.47 -12.96 0.64
CA THR A 7 -15.41 -14.02 0.23
C THR A 7 -16.47 -13.47 -0.70
N HIS A 8 -16.46 -13.91 -1.96
CA HIS A 8 -17.41 -13.43 -2.98
C HIS A 8 -18.83 -13.97 -2.75
N GLY A 9 -19.78 -13.08 -2.48
CA GLY A 9 -21.22 -13.38 -2.45
C GLY A 9 -21.93 -13.02 -3.75
N THR A 10 -23.27 -13.13 -3.80
CA THR A 10 -24.09 -12.51 -4.87
C THR A 10 -24.11 -10.98 -4.69
N GLU A 11 -22.98 -10.33 -4.96
CA GLU A 11 -22.67 -9.03 -4.35
C GLU A 11 -23.46 -7.87 -4.95
N SER A 12 -24.14 -7.15 -4.06
CA SER A 12 -24.61 -5.80 -4.38
C SER A 12 -23.43 -4.91 -4.75
N ARG A 13 -23.66 -3.91 -5.59
CA ARG A 13 -22.64 -2.91 -5.96
C ARG A 13 -21.90 -2.33 -4.72
N CYS A 14 -22.61 -2.16 -3.61
CA CYS A 14 -22.03 -1.60 -2.40
C CYS A 14 -21.12 -2.58 -1.65
N GLN A 15 -21.40 -3.88 -1.70
CA GLN A 15 -20.49 -4.91 -1.19
C GLN A 15 -19.20 -4.93 -2.02
N ALA A 16 -19.32 -4.93 -3.36
CA ALA A 16 -18.15 -4.92 -4.24
C ALA A 16 -17.23 -3.69 -4.01
N ILE A 17 -17.81 -2.51 -3.80
CA ILE A 17 -17.06 -1.29 -3.44
C ILE A 17 -16.38 -1.46 -2.07
N THR A 18 -17.09 -1.99 -1.09
CA THR A 18 -16.55 -2.27 0.26
C THR A 18 -15.35 -3.22 0.20
N ASP A 19 -15.45 -4.28 -0.60
CA ASP A 19 -14.38 -5.26 -0.81
C ASP A 19 -13.16 -4.65 -1.48
N ILE A 20 -13.35 -3.75 -2.47
CA ILE A 20 -12.25 -3.01 -3.08
C ILE A 20 -11.55 -2.11 -2.06
N ILE A 21 -12.30 -1.38 -1.23
CA ILE A 21 -11.74 -0.53 -0.17
C ILE A 21 -10.95 -1.39 0.84
N ALA A 22 -11.49 -2.54 1.24
CA ALA A 22 -10.81 -3.48 2.13
C ALA A 22 -9.52 -4.03 1.49
N SER A 23 -9.54 -4.41 0.21
CA SER A 23 -8.35 -4.82 -0.53
C SER A 23 -7.28 -3.73 -0.55
N ILE A 24 -7.66 -2.49 -0.81
CA ILE A 24 -6.73 -1.36 -0.81
C ILE A 24 -6.14 -1.15 0.59
N ALA A 25 -6.93 -1.26 1.65
CA ALA A 25 -6.42 -1.16 3.03
C ALA A 25 -5.38 -2.27 3.36
N LEU A 26 -5.54 -3.46 2.80
CA LEU A 26 -4.54 -4.54 2.93
C LEU A 26 -3.27 -4.26 2.15
N GLU A 27 -3.39 -3.74 0.93
CA GLU A 27 -2.25 -3.30 0.13
C GLU A 27 -1.48 -2.18 0.86
N GLN A 28 -2.18 -1.19 1.44
CA GLN A 28 -1.60 -0.13 2.26
C GLN A 28 -0.83 -0.66 3.49
N THR A 29 -1.40 -1.64 4.18
CA THR A 29 -0.73 -2.30 5.30
C THR A 29 0.57 -2.97 4.86
N ALA A 30 0.55 -3.70 3.74
CA ALA A 30 1.76 -4.31 3.18
C ALA A 30 2.81 -3.25 2.77
N LEU A 31 2.38 -2.15 2.16
CA LEU A 31 3.27 -1.04 1.78
C LEU A 31 3.95 -0.39 2.97
N SER A 32 3.24 -0.22 4.10
CA SER A 32 3.84 0.30 5.33
C SER A 32 4.97 -0.60 5.86
N HIS A 33 4.80 -1.92 5.76
CA HIS A 33 5.85 -2.88 6.16
C HIS A 33 7.07 -2.82 5.23
N ILE A 34 6.85 -2.63 3.93
CA ILE A 34 7.94 -2.45 2.96
C ILE A 34 8.71 -1.16 3.28
N LEU A 35 8.01 -0.04 3.48
CA LEU A 35 8.65 1.24 3.83
C LEU A 35 9.46 1.14 5.13
N ASN A 36 8.92 0.47 6.14
CA ASN A 36 9.64 0.23 7.39
C ASN A 36 10.92 -0.61 7.16
N ALA A 37 10.83 -1.70 6.39
CA ALA A 37 11.98 -2.54 6.07
C ALA A 37 13.06 -1.78 5.27
N GLU A 38 12.68 -0.91 4.35
CA GLU A 38 13.62 -0.02 3.66
C GLU A 38 14.26 1.01 4.60
N GLY A 39 13.52 1.50 5.59
CA GLY A 39 14.04 2.36 6.66
C GLY A 39 15.07 1.64 7.54
N GLU A 40 14.76 0.43 7.99
CA GLU A 40 15.69 -0.42 8.77
C GLU A 40 16.97 -0.73 7.99
N LYS A 41 16.84 -0.98 6.67
CA LYS A 41 17.98 -1.19 5.77
C LYS A 41 18.92 0.01 5.75
N LEU A 42 18.38 1.24 5.63
CA LEU A 42 19.19 2.47 5.68
C LEU A 42 19.87 2.64 7.03
N GLN A 43 19.14 2.47 8.12
CA GLN A 43 19.69 2.60 9.48
C GLN A 43 20.84 1.62 9.72
N LYS A 44 20.68 0.37 9.28
CA LYS A 44 21.71 -0.66 9.40
C LYS A 44 22.97 -0.29 8.63
N VAL A 45 22.82 0.13 7.37
CA VAL A 45 23.96 0.48 6.51
C VAL A 45 24.70 1.71 7.02
N ILE A 46 23.98 2.71 7.55
CA ILE A 46 24.59 3.89 8.20
C ILE A 46 25.39 3.50 9.46
N ALA A 47 24.92 2.51 10.23
CA ALA A 47 25.59 2.06 11.44
C ALA A 47 26.85 1.21 11.15
N GLU A 48 26.85 0.45 10.05
CA GLU A 48 27.88 -0.55 9.75
C GLU A 48 28.93 -0.08 8.74
N SER A 49 28.57 0.82 7.80
CA SER A 49 29.46 1.23 6.71
C SER A 49 29.94 2.67 6.86
N SER A 50 31.25 2.87 6.69
CA SER A 50 31.89 4.18 6.50
C SER A 50 32.19 4.50 5.03
N ASN A 51 31.84 3.59 4.12
CA ASN A 51 32.08 3.72 2.69
C ASN A 51 30.97 4.57 2.04
N VAL A 52 31.34 5.76 1.57
CA VAL A 52 30.39 6.73 1.00
C VAL A 52 29.73 6.20 -0.27
N GLU A 53 30.46 5.46 -1.12
CA GLU A 53 29.90 4.86 -2.33
C GLU A 53 28.84 3.80 -2.01
N GLU A 54 29.05 3.00 -0.96
CA GLU A 54 28.08 2.02 -0.47
C GLU A 54 26.83 2.70 0.08
N LEU A 55 27.00 3.71 0.96
CA LEU A 55 25.88 4.50 1.50
C LEU A 55 25.04 5.12 0.37
N LEU A 56 25.70 5.70 -0.63
CA LEU A 56 25.02 6.32 -1.77
C LEU A 56 24.32 5.29 -2.65
N CYS A 57 24.91 4.11 -2.83
CA CYS A 57 24.31 3.01 -3.58
C CYS A 57 23.02 2.52 -2.92
N VAL A 58 23.05 2.29 -1.61
CA VAL A 58 21.87 1.84 -0.84
C VAL A 58 20.79 2.92 -0.84
N ASN A 59 21.14 4.19 -0.62
CA ASN A 59 20.19 5.30 -0.67
C ASN A 59 19.50 5.41 -2.04
N LYS A 60 20.25 5.28 -3.14
CA LYS A 60 19.67 5.24 -4.50
C LYS A 60 18.73 4.04 -4.68
N SER A 61 19.03 2.90 -4.07
CA SER A 61 18.15 1.74 -4.11
C SER A 61 16.85 1.96 -3.35
N VAL A 62 16.93 2.52 -2.14
CA VAL A 62 15.75 2.86 -1.33
C VAL A 62 14.87 3.88 -2.05
N ASN A 63 15.47 4.93 -2.64
CA ASN A 63 14.72 5.92 -3.42
C ASN A 63 13.96 5.29 -4.60
N ARG A 64 14.56 4.33 -5.32
CA ARG A 64 13.84 3.60 -6.38
C ARG A 64 12.66 2.78 -5.84
N MET A 65 12.78 2.24 -4.63
CA MET A 65 11.68 1.53 -3.98
C MET A 65 10.55 2.49 -3.63
N VAL A 66 10.88 3.64 -3.02
CA VAL A 66 9.91 4.72 -2.72
C VAL A 66 9.21 5.20 -3.98
N ASP A 67 9.94 5.46 -5.08
CA ASP A 67 9.35 5.86 -6.37
C ASP A 67 8.35 4.83 -6.90
N SER A 68 8.64 3.54 -6.71
CA SER A 68 7.75 2.45 -7.15
C SER A 68 6.51 2.36 -6.27
N ILE A 69 6.65 2.57 -4.96
CA ILE A 69 5.53 2.63 -4.01
C ILE A 69 4.65 3.83 -4.34
N THR A 70 5.21 5.01 -4.60
CA THR A 70 4.45 6.21 -5.01
C THR A 70 3.62 5.96 -6.28
N LYS A 71 4.16 5.23 -7.27
CA LYS A 71 3.37 4.85 -8.46
C LYS A 71 2.21 3.92 -8.12
N LEU A 72 2.41 2.98 -7.21
CA LEU A 72 1.35 2.10 -6.74
C LEU A 72 0.28 2.88 -5.95
N GLU A 73 0.68 3.83 -5.09
CA GLU A 73 -0.24 4.74 -4.39
C GLU A 73 -1.16 5.49 -5.38
N PHE A 74 -0.61 6.05 -6.47
CA PHE A 74 -1.41 6.68 -7.51
C PHE A 74 -2.40 5.71 -8.17
N MET A 75 -2.02 4.45 -8.40
CA MET A 75 -2.92 3.43 -8.93
C MET A 75 -4.03 3.06 -7.94
N LEU A 76 -3.71 2.96 -6.64
CA LEU A 76 -4.71 2.69 -5.59
C LEU A 76 -5.69 3.85 -5.44
N GLN A 77 -5.19 5.08 -5.47
CA GLN A 77 -6.04 6.26 -5.53
C GLN A 77 -6.96 6.24 -6.76
N SER A 78 -6.43 5.87 -7.93
CA SER A 78 -7.22 5.76 -9.16
C SER A 78 -8.33 4.70 -9.04
N LYS A 79 -8.08 3.58 -8.35
CA LYS A 79 -9.12 2.57 -8.06
C LYS A 79 -10.26 3.15 -7.21
N LEU A 80 -9.94 3.96 -6.20
CA LEU A 80 -10.95 4.61 -5.35
C LEU A 80 -11.79 5.62 -6.13
N GLN A 81 -11.17 6.35 -7.07
CA GLN A 81 -11.85 7.34 -7.89
C GLN A 81 -12.91 6.74 -8.83
N LEU A 82 -12.87 5.43 -9.12
CA LEU A 82 -13.87 4.77 -9.98
C LEU A 82 -15.30 4.83 -9.42
N PHE A 83 -15.46 5.11 -8.14
CA PHE A 83 -16.77 5.15 -7.47
C PHE A 83 -16.98 6.38 -6.59
N ASP A 84 -16.17 7.44 -6.78
CA ASP A 84 -16.24 8.69 -6.00
C ASP A 84 -17.63 9.37 -6.14
N ASP A 85 -18.18 9.39 -7.36
CA ASP A 85 -19.50 9.99 -7.66
C ASP A 85 -20.70 9.14 -7.22
N CYS A 86 -20.47 7.96 -6.64
CA CYS A 86 -21.54 7.00 -6.40
C CYS A 86 -21.25 6.11 -5.18
N LEU A 87 -20.64 6.70 -4.15
CA LEU A 87 -20.61 6.11 -2.82
C LEU A 87 -22.06 5.86 -2.39
N CYS A 88 -22.40 4.60 -2.11
CA CYS A 88 -23.78 4.19 -1.87
C CYS A 88 -24.36 4.89 -0.62
N ASP A 89 -25.15 5.96 -0.80
CA ASP A 89 -25.90 6.63 0.28
C ASP A 89 -26.83 5.68 1.08
N SER A 90 -27.16 4.54 0.48
CA SER A 90 -28.08 3.54 1.03
C SER A 90 -27.41 2.22 1.42
N CYS A 91 -26.08 2.17 1.59
CA CYS A 91 -25.42 1.00 2.17
C CYS A 91 -25.64 0.94 3.69
N ARG A 92 -26.91 0.86 4.10
CA ARG A 92 -27.30 0.66 5.49
C ARG A 92 -26.97 -0.78 5.82
N LEU A 93 -26.01 -0.98 6.73
CA LEU A 93 -25.67 -2.27 7.33
C LEU A 93 -26.98 -2.96 7.73
N VAL A 94 -27.33 -4.05 7.02
CA VAL A 94 -28.25 -5.07 7.52
C VAL A 94 -27.42 -6.05 8.35
#